data_AF-A0A8H2VYQ7-F1
#
_entry.id   AF-A0A8H2VYQ7-F1
#
_cell.length_a   1.000
_cell.length_b   1.000
_cell.length_c   1.000
_cell.angle_alpha   90.00
_cell.angle_beta   90.00
_cell.angle_gamma   90.00
#
_symmetry.space_group_name_H-M   'P 1'
#
loop_
_entity.id
_entity.type
_entity.pdbx_description
1 polymer ?
#
loop_
_entity_poly.entity_id
_entity_poly.type
_entity_poly.pdbx_seq_one_letter_code
_entity_poly.pdbx_strand_id
1 'polypeptide(L)'
;MVGSDLPQDPQKALEFKKRGNDHFQSGNYEAAEQFYSKAISLDPLNPILHTNHSKALLKLARYPEAIASSKSAIAIVSSSPVNSVCMKAYFTIAQAYHSMHEYEKALQAVEKAREYCVKDMPIGGKGLVGSGKSLPNILELGLRCRKEAWEAREERRRRERGDLCGEVVGLIRREAGRRGVGDEMDVDVNGSLNNGESITEEWKRKIEEVERVFRLVETQGKDGRRREMPDWAIDGISFNVMSDPVMTKTGQSYERTSILQHLERSNTDPLTREPLLPSDLRPNLGLRHAIEEFLDENGWAVEW
;
A
#
# COMPACT_ATOMS: atom_id res chain seq x y z
N MET A 1 21.68 -12.86 -35.74
CA MET A 1 20.58 -13.65 -36.33
C MET A 1 20.33 -14.86 -35.45
N VAL A 2 19.28 -14.84 -34.62
CA VAL A 2 18.64 -16.05 -34.10
C VAL A 2 17.14 -15.73 -34.05
N GLY A 3 16.53 -15.64 -35.22
CA GLY A 3 15.07 -15.70 -35.34
C GLY A 3 14.69 -17.14 -35.08
N SER A 4 14.19 -17.44 -33.88
CA SER A 4 13.50 -18.70 -33.64
C SER A 4 12.09 -18.54 -34.20
N ASP A 5 11.94 -18.81 -35.51
CA ASP A 5 10.64 -18.95 -36.17
C ASP A 5 9.96 -20.23 -35.65
N LEU A 6 9.53 -20.23 -34.39
CA LEU A 6 8.52 -21.18 -33.95
C LEU A 6 7.26 -20.91 -34.80
N PRO A 7 6.59 -21.95 -35.32
CA PRO A 7 5.37 -21.77 -36.07
C PRO A 7 4.34 -21.09 -35.17
N GLN A 8 4.00 -19.84 -35.51
CA GLN A 8 2.94 -19.11 -34.84
C GLN A 8 1.61 -19.78 -35.16
N ASP A 9 0.88 -20.13 -34.11
CA ASP A 9 -0.44 -20.74 -34.23
C ASP A 9 -1.36 -20.08 -33.18
N PRO A 10 -1.95 -18.92 -33.51
CA PRO A 10 -2.82 -18.19 -32.60
C PRO A 10 -4.04 -19.01 -32.15
N GLN A 11 -4.55 -19.92 -32.99
CA GLN A 11 -5.69 -20.75 -32.63
C GLN A 11 -5.32 -21.77 -31.55
N LYS A 12 -4.18 -22.45 -31.72
CA LYS A 12 -3.63 -23.35 -30.70
C LYS A 12 -3.18 -22.60 -29.44
N ALA A 13 -2.69 -21.36 -29.57
CA ALA A 13 -2.41 -20.50 -28.42
C ALA A 13 -3.67 -20.23 -27.59
N LEU A 14 -4.82 -19.99 -28.23
CA LEU A 14 -6.11 -19.82 -27.55
C LEU A 14 -6.60 -21.10 -26.86
N GLU A 15 -6.32 -22.27 -27.43
CA GLU A 15 -6.61 -23.56 -26.77
C GLU A 15 -5.76 -23.75 -25.51
N PHE A 16 -4.46 -23.48 -25.59
CA PHE A 16 -3.59 -23.53 -24.41
C PHE A 16 -3.97 -22.49 -23.36
N LYS A 17 -4.36 -21.29 -23.77
CA LYS A 17 -4.94 -20.28 -22.88
C LYS A 17 -6.17 -20.82 -22.15
N LYS A 18 -7.08 -21.49 -22.85
CA LYS A 18 -8.29 -22.07 -22.24
C LYS A 18 -7.91 -23.12 -21.18
N ARG A 19 -7.02 -24.06 -21.52
CA ARG A 19 -6.52 -25.06 -20.54
C ARG A 19 -5.82 -24.39 -19.35
N GLY A 20 -5.03 -23.36 -19.60
CA GLY A 20 -4.40 -22.55 -18.55
C GLY A 20 -5.44 -21.90 -17.62
N ASN A 21 -6.52 -21.35 -18.18
CA ASN A 21 -7.62 -20.80 -17.40
C ASN A 21 -8.33 -21.88 -16.55
N ASP A 22 -8.56 -23.06 -17.11
CA ASP A 22 -9.22 -24.17 -16.40
C ASP A 22 -8.37 -24.65 -15.21
N HIS A 23 -7.06 -24.80 -15.41
CA HIS A 23 -6.11 -25.11 -14.33
C HIS A 23 -6.03 -23.98 -13.30
N PHE A 24 -6.03 -22.73 -13.73
CA PHE A 24 -6.00 -21.57 -12.84
C PHE A 24 -7.24 -21.53 -11.94
N GLN A 25 -8.43 -21.77 -12.51
CA GLN A 25 -9.69 -21.85 -11.75
C GLN A 25 -9.71 -23.03 -10.78
N SER A 26 -9.04 -24.12 -11.12
CA SER A 26 -8.88 -25.30 -10.27
C SER A 26 -7.81 -25.13 -9.18
N GLY A 27 -7.14 -23.97 -9.10
CA GLY A 27 -6.07 -23.70 -8.13
C GLY A 27 -4.71 -24.33 -8.49
N ASN A 28 -4.60 -25.01 -9.64
CA ASN A 28 -3.38 -25.64 -10.13
C ASN A 28 -2.52 -24.61 -10.89
N TYR A 29 -1.87 -23.71 -10.16
CA TYR A 29 -1.19 -22.55 -10.75
C TYR A 29 0.08 -22.93 -11.54
N GLU A 30 0.80 -23.99 -11.15
CA GLU A 30 1.97 -24.48 -11.88
C GLU A 30 1.57 -24.97 -13.28
N ALA A 31 0.50 -25.76 -13.37
CA ALA A 31 -0.02 -26.23 -14.65
C ALA A 31 -0.54 -25.06 -15.50
N ALA A 32 -1.21 -24.09 -14.88
CA ALA A 32 -1.68 -22.89 -15.56
C ALA A 32 -0.52 -22.09 -16.17
N GLU A 33 0.55 -21.88 -15.42
CA GLU A 33 1.77 -21.20 -15.88
C GLU A 33 2.37 -21.90 -17.11
N GLN A 34 2.51 -23.23 -17.07
CA GLN A 34 3.06 -24.00 -18.19
C GLN A 34 2.21 -23.86 -19.46
N PHE A 35 0.88 -23.90 -19.32
CA PHE A 35 -0.03 -23.73 -20.45
C PHE A 35 -0.02 -22.29 -20.99
N TYR A 36 0.06 -21.27 -20.13
CA TYR A 36 0.21 -19.90 -20.60
C TYR A 36 1.56 -19.66 -21.27
N SER A 37 2.65 -20.23 -20.76
CA SER A 37 3.97 -20.16 -21.38
C SER A 37 3.98 -20.79 -22.78
N LYS A 38 3.35 -21.97 -22.93
CA LYS A 38 3.11 -22.60 -24.26
C LYS A 38 2.27 -21.70 -25.17
N ALA A 39 1.22 -21.07 -24.65
CA ALA A 39 0.41 -20.13 -25.43
C ALA A 39 1.23 -18.92 -25.91
N ILE A 40 2.05 -18.32 -25.03
CA ILE A 40 2.93 -17.19 -25.35
C ILE A 40 3.96 -17.57 -26.42
N SER A 41 4.49 -18.80 -26.39
CA SER A 41 5.43 -19.26 -27.42
C SER A 41 4.81 -19.35 -28.83
N LEU A 42 3.48 -19.50 -28.92
CA LEU A 42 2.74 -19.60 -30.18
C LEU A 42 2.14 -18.27 -30.63
N ASP A 43 1.85 -17.36 -29.70
CA ASP A 43 1.29 -16.04 -29.95
C ASP A 43 1.89 -14.99 -28.98
N PRO A 44 3.15 -14.59 -29.18
CA PRO A 44 3.88 -13.73 -28.23
C PRO A 44 3.35 -12.29 -28.19
N LEU A 45 2.60 -11.86 -29.20
CA LEU A 45 2.06 -10.51 -29.33
C LEU A 45 0.65 -10.37 -28.72
N ASN A 46 0.14 -11.40 -28.06
CA ASN A 46 -1.16 -11.35 -27.41
C ASN A 46 -1.04 -10.90 -25.95
N PRO A 47 -1.47 -9.66 -25.62
CA PRO A 47 -1.25 -9.10 -24.31
C PRO A 47 -2.06 -9.82 -23.21
N ILE A 48 -3.17 -10.45 -23.57
CA ILE A 48 -4.02 -11.19 -22.63
C ILE A 48 -3.26 -12.40 -22.07
N LEU A 49 -2.49 -13.09 -22.92
CA LEU A 49 -1.68 -14.25 -22.49
C LEU A 49 -0.67 -13.84 -21.42
N HIS A 50 0.03 -12.73 -21.65
CA HIS A 50 0.99 -12.17 -20.71
C HIS A 50 0.36 -11.73 -19.38
N THR A 51 -0.87 -11.18 -19.39
CA THR A 51 -1.60 -10.86 -18.14
C THR A 51 -2.09 -12.09 -17.39
N ASN A 52 -2.51 -13.14 -18.08
CA ASN A 52 -2.93 -14.39 -17.44
C ASN A 52 -1.73 -15.13 -16.84
N HIS A 53 -0.62 -15.14 -17.57
CA HIS A 53 0.66 -15.68 -17.13
C HIS A 53 1.18 -14.93 -15.89
N SER A 54 1.18 -13.59 -15.89
CA SER A 54 1.62 -12.82 -14.73
C SER A 54 0.77 -13.08 -13.50
N LYS A 55 -0.55 -13.26 -13.66
CA LYS A 55 -1.46 -13.63 -12.57
C LYS A 55 -1.18 -15.02 -12.00
N ALA A 56 -0.84 -16.01 -12.84
CA ALA A 56 -0.43 -17.34 -12.38
C ALA A 56 0.89 -17.26 -11.60
N LEU A 57 1.89 -16.54 -12.13
CA LEU A 57 3.17 -16.31 -11.45
C LEU A 57 3.01 -15.61 -10.10
N LEU A 58 2.11 -14.63 -10.00
CA LEU A 58 1.78 -13.97 -8.74
C LEU A 58 1.25 -14.97 -7.70
N LYS A 59 0.38 -15.90 -8.11
CA LYS A 59 -0.16 -16.95 -7.22
C LYS A 59 0.90 -17.97 -6.79
N LEU A 60 1.94 -18.15 -7.61
CA LEU A 60 3.12 -18.95 -7.30
C LEU A 60 4.20 -18.18 -6.50
N ALA A 61 3.93 -16.95 -6.07
CA ALA A 61 4.90 -16.06 -5.42
C ALA A 61 6.19 -15.79 -6.24
N ARG A 62 6.15 -15.98 -7.56
CA ARG A 62 7.25 -15.66 -8.49
C ARG A 62 7.15 -14.19 -8.93
N TYR A 63 7.32 -13.28 -7.96
CA TYR A 63 7.03 -11.85 -8.12
C TYR A 63 7.83 -11.15 -9.24
N PRO A 64 9.16 -11.34 -9.38
CA PRO A 64 9.92 -10.66 -10.45
C PRO A 64 9.47 -11.07 -11.85
N GLU A 65 9.12 -12.35 -12.03
CA GLU A 65 8.65 -12.90 -13.30
C GLU A 65 7.22 -12.43 -13.61
N ALA A 66 6.36 -12.35 -12.58
CA ALA A 66 5.03 -11.77 -12.72
C ALA A 66 5.11 -10.31 -13.20
N ILE A 67 6.03 -9.52 -12.64
CA ILE A 67 6.27 -8.13 -13.06
C ILE A 67 6.77 -8.08 -14.50
N ALA A 68 7.72 -8.94 -14.90
CA ALA A 68 8.23 -8.98 -16.27
C ALA A 68 7.15 -9.34 -17.30
N SER A 69 6.31 -10.32 -16.99
CA SER A 69 5.18 -10.73 -17.84
C SER A 69 4.13 -9.61 -17.94
N SER A 70 3.79 -8.93 -16.84
CA SER A 70 2.89 -7.77 -16.86
C SER A 70 3.47 -6.59 -17.66
N LYS A 71 4.76 -6.30 -17.55
CA LYS A 71 5.43 -5.26 -18.36
C LYS A 71 5.40 -5.59 -19.85
N SER A 72 5.55 -6.87 -20.21
CA SER A 72 5.43 -7.34 -21.59
C SER A 72 4.02 -7.09 -22.14
N ALA A 73 2.97 -7.37 -21.34
CA ALA A 73 1.60 -7.05 -21.73
C ALA A 73 1.39 -5.55 -22.01
N ILE A 74 1.93 -4.69 -21.15
CA ILE A 74 1.83 -3.22 -21.31
C ILE A 74 2.59 -2.75 -22.55
N ALA A 75 3.79 -3.28 -22.81
CA ALA A 75 4.58 -2.93 -23.98
C ALA A 75 3.85 -3.28 -25.30
N ILE A 76 3.17 -4.42 -25.35
CA ILE A 76 2.36 -4.84 -26.50
C ILE A 76 1.18 -3.88 -26.71
N VAL A 77 0.42 -3.57 -25.65
CA VAL A 77 -0.76 -2.68 -25.70
C VAL A 77 -0.41 -1.22 -26.02
N SER A 78 0.84 -0.80 -25.82
CA SER A 78 1.29 0.55 -26.21
C SER A 78 1.10 0.83 -27.71
N SER A 79 0.85 -0.20 -28.53
CA SER A 79 0.53 -0.11 -29.97
C SER A 79 -0.98 -0.06 -30.29
N SER A 80 -1.87 -0.38 -29.33
CA SER A 80 -3.33 -0.34 -29.50
C SER A 80 -4.03 -0.28 -28.13
N PRO A 81 -4.82 0.76 -27.82
CA PRO A 81 -5.26 1.03 -26.44
C PRO A 81 -6.34 0.04 -25.96
N VAL A 82 -5.90 -1.07 -25.36
CA VAL A 82 -6.74 -1.95 -24.53
C VAL A 82 -6.49 -1.63 -23.06
N ASN A 83 -7.13 -0.56 -22.59
CA ASN A 83 -6.99 -0.04 -21.23
C ASN A 83 -7.21 -1.11 -20.12
N SER A 84 -8.14 -2.07 -20.32
CA SER A 84 -8.42 -3.12 -19.33
C SER A 84 -7.26 -4.08 -19.10
N VAL A 85 -6.39 -4.30 -20.10
CA VAL A 85 -5.16 -5.08 -19.95
C VAL A 85 -4.15 -4.29 -19.13
N CYS A 86 -3.92 -3.02 -19.48
CA CYS A 86 -3.01 -2.15 -18.73
C CYS A 86 -3.40 -2.07 -17.25
N MET A 87 -4.69 -1.86 -16.95
CA MET A 87 -5.20 -1.86 -15.58
C MET A 87 -4.84 -3.16 -14.84
N LYS A 88 -5.14 -4.33 -15.42
CA LYS A 88 -4.85 -5.64 -14.79
C LYS A 88 -3.36 -5.90 -14.62
N ALA A 89 -2.55 -5.49 -15.61
CA ALA A 89 -1.10 -5.63 -15.57
C ALA A 89 -0.49 -4.77 -14.46
N TYR A 90 -0.87 -3.49 -14.38
CA TYR A 90 -0.43 -2.61 -13.29
C TYR A 90 -0.92 -3.07 -11.92
N PHE A 91 -2.16 -3.56 -11.82
CA PHE A 91 -2.66 -4.11 -10.56
C PHE A 91 -1.86 -5.36 -10.12
N THR A 92 -1.52 -6.25 -11.05
CA THR A 92 -0.66 -7.41 -10.76
C THR A 92 0.75 -6.97 -10.34
N ILE A 93 1.31 -5.94 -10.98
CA ILE A 93 2.61 -5.36 -10.57
C ILE A 93 2.53 -4.78 -9.16
N ALA A 94 1.45 -4.06 -8.83
CA ALA A 94 1.22 -3.51 -7.51
C ALA A 94 1.16 -4.62 -6.44
N GLN A 95 0.41 -5.70 -6.70
CA GLN A 95 0.34 -6.85 -5.81
C GLN A 95 1.69 -7.56 -5.63
N ALA A 96 2.48 -7.66 -6.69
CA ALA A 96 3.82 -8.24 -6.64
C ALA A 96 4.77 -7.38 -5.78
N TYR A 97 4.81 -6.06 -5.99
CA TYR A 97 5.63 -5.15 -5.18
C TYR A 97 5.17 -5.08 -3.73
N HIS A 98 3.86 -5.09 -3.48
CA HIS A 98 3.27 -5.18 -2.14
C HIS A 98 3.76 -6.44 -1.41
N SER A 99 3.73 -7.59 -2.09
CA SER A 99 4.22 -8.86 -1.53
C SER A 99 5.74 -8.89 -1.31
N MET A 100 6.49 -8.04 -2.02
CA MET A 100 7.93 -7.85 -1.83
C MET A 100 8.29 -6.78 -0.79
N HIS A 101 7.29 -6.18 -0.13
CA HIS A 101 7.44 -5.04 0.79
C HIS A 101 8.06 -3.79 0.14
N GLU A 102 8.00 -3.68 -1.19
CA GLU A 102 8.43 -2.50 -1.95
C GLU A 102 7.25 -1.52 -2.13
N TYR A 103 6.74 -1.00 -1.02
CA TYR A 103 5.47 -0.26 -0.98
C TYR A 103 5.42 0.99 -1.86
N GLU A 104 6.53 1.73 -1.98
CA GLU A 104 6.60 2.92 -2.85
C GLU A 104 6.36 2.56 -4.34
N LYS A 105 6.97 1.46 -4.81
CA LYS A 105 6.76 0.97 -6.18
C LYS A 105 5.37 0.39 -6.35
N ALA A 106 4.82 -0.24 -5.31
CA ALA A 106 3.44 -0.72 -5.30
C ALA A 106 2.46 0.45 -5.48
N LEU A 107 2.63 1.55 -4.74
CA LEU A 107 1.78 2.74 -4.83
C LEU A 107 1.81 3.39 -6.21
N GLN A 108 3.00 3.50 -6.83
CA GLN A 108 3.11 3.97 -8.22
C GLN A 108 2.32 3.09 -9.20
N ALA A 109 2.37 1.78 -9.02
CA ALA A 109 1.63 0.84 -9.84
C ALA A 109 0.11 0.87 -9.56
N VAL A 110 -0.31 1.07 -8.31
CA VAL A 110 -1.72 1.29 -7.93
C VAL A 110 -2.26 2.53 -8.62
N GLU A 111 -1.53 3.65 -8.58
CA GLU A 111 -1.96 4.90 -9.21
C GLU A 111 -2.14 4.73 -10.72
N LYS A 112 -1.21 4.03 -11.38
CA LYS A 112 -1.37 3.68 -12.80
C LYS A 112 -2.57 2.77 -13.05
N ALA A 113 -2.78 1.74 -12.23
CA ALA A 113 -3.95 0.87 -12.35
C ALA A 113 -5.26 1.65 -12.21
N ARG A 114 -5.33 2.59 -11.24
CA ARG A 114 -6.46 3.47 -11.01
C ARG A 114 -6.71 4.40 -12.20
N GLU A 115 -5.67 5.05 -12.73
CA GLU A 115 -5.77 5.89 -13.93
C GLU A 115 -6.42 5.14 -15.11
N TYR A 116 -5.95 3.92 -15.41
CA TYR A 116 -6.53 3.10 -16.49
C TYR A 116 -7.95 2.63 -16.16
N CYS A 117 -8.23 2.29 -14.90
CA CYS A 117 -9.57 1.88 -14.46
C CYS A 117 -10.61 3.00 -14.60
N VAL A 118 -10.23 4.23 -14.24
CA VAL A 118 -11.11 5.41 -14.32
C VAL A 118 -11.29 5.86 -15.77
N LYS A 119 -10.24 5.81 -16.60
CA LYS A 119 -10.35 6.06 -18.05
C LYS A 119 -11.31 5.08 -18.74
N ASP A 120 -11.38 3.85 -18.24
CA ASP A 120 -12.30 2.81 -18.73
C ASP A 120 -13.73 2.92 -18.22
N MET A 121 -14.01 3.82 -17.28
CA MET A 121 -15.39 4.11 -16.92
C MET A 121 -15.99 5.05 -17.98
N PRO A 122 -16.96 4.60 -18.79
CA PRO A 122 -17.71 5.51 -19.63
C PRO A 122 -18.46 6.49 -18.74
N ILE A 123 -18.59 7.71 -19.26
CA ILE A 123 -19.42 8.78 -18.71
C ILE A 123 -20.86 8.22 -18.60
N GLY A 124 -21.28 7.79 -17.40
CA GLY A 124 -22.57 7.13 -17.18
C GLY A 124 -22.56 5.81 -16.42
N GLY A 125 -21.42 5.37 -15.86
CA GLY A 125 -21.38 4.30 -14.84
C GLY A 125 -21.55 2.86 -15.36
N LYS A 126 -22.01 2.65 -16.59
CA LYS A 126 -22.08 1.32 -17.23
C LYS A 126 -20.78 1.01 -17.97
N GLY A 127 -19.71 0.75 -17.21
CA GLY A 127 -18.44 0.26 -17.77
C GLY A 127 -18.53 -1.14 -18.37
N LEU A 128 -17.52 -1.50 -19.16
CA LEU A 128 -17.26 -2.89 -19.52
C LEU A 128 -17.36 -3.76 -18.25
N VAL A 129 -18.09 -4.87 -18.36
CA VAL A 129 -18.35 -5.84 -17.30
C VAL A 129 -17.07 -6.13 -16.51
N GLY A 130 -16.94 -5.54 -15.31
CA GLY A 130 -15.83 -5.79 -14.38
C GLY A 130 -14.96 -4.60 -13.98
N SER A 131 -14.91 -3.49 -14.74
CA SER A 131 -14.03 -2.35 -14.39
C SER A 131 -14.48 -1.64 -13.11
N GLY A 132 -15.79 -1.37 -12.94
CA GLY A 132 -16.32 -0.79 -11.70
C GLY A 132 -16.15 -1.69 -10.47
N LYS A 133 -16.05 -3.02 -10.65
CA LYS A 133 -15.78 -3.98 -9.57
C LYS A 133 -14.29 -4.05 -9.19
N SER A 134 -13.40 -3.61 -10.08
CA SER A 134 -11.96 -3.67 -9.86
C SER A 134 -11.44 -2.44 -9.11
N LEU A 135 -12.09 -1.28 -9.28
CA LEU A 135 -11.68 -0.04 -8.62
C LEU A 135 -11.59 -0.15 -7.09
N PRO A 136 -12.60 -0.69 -6.36
CA PRO A 136 -12.51 -0.84 -4.91
C PRO A 136 -11.27 -1.61 -4.46
N ASN A 137 -10.95 -2.73 -5.13
CA ASN A 137 -9.78 -3.54 -4.81
C ASN A 137 -8.45 -2.81 -5.09
N ILE A 138 -8.42 -1.95 -6.12
CA ILE A 138 -7.25 -1.12 -6.44
C ILE A 138 -7.04 -0.07 -5.34
N LEU A 139 -8.11 0.62 -4.94
CA LEU A 139 -8.07 1.64 -3.90
C LEU A 139 -7.71 1.04 -2.53
N GLU A 140 -8.31 -0.09 -2.18
CA GLU A 140 -8.01 -0.83 -0.95
C GLU A 140 -6.54 -1.27 -0.90
N LEU A 141 -5.99 -1.78 -2.00
CA LEU A 141 -4.56 -2.12 -2.07
C LEU A 141 -3.68 -0.88 -1.87
N GLY A 142 -4.07 0.27 -2.43
CA GLY A 142 -3.37 1.54 -2.23
C GLY A 142 -3.34 1.96 -0.76
N LEU A 143 -4.50 1.95 -0.10
CA LEU A 143 -4.64 2.24 1.32
C LEU A 143 -3.79 1.31 2.18
N ARG A 144 -3.84 0.00 1.91
CA ARG A 144 -3.03 -1.01 2.60
C ARG A 144 -1.52 -0.74 2.42
N CYS A 145 -1.09 -0.44 1.20
CA CYS A 145 0.31 -0.10 0.93
C CYS A 145 0.76 1.15 1.71
N ARG A 146 -0.07 2.19 1.80
CA ARG A 146 0.25 3.40 2.58
C ARG A 146 0.40 3.09 4.07
N LYS A 147 -0.55 2.33 4.63
CA LYS A 147 -0.49 1.87 6.03
C LYS A 147 0.80 1.11 6.31
N GLU A 148 1.07 0.05 5.54
CA GLU A 148 2.24 -0.81 5.77
C GLU A 148 3.57 -0.06 5.52
N ALA A 149 3.60 0.89 4.57
CA ALA A 149 4.76 1.76 4.36
C ALA A 149 5.02 2.69 5.56
N TRP A 150 3.96 3.24 6.13
CA TRP A 150 4.04 4.05 7.34
C TRP A 150 4.48 3.23 8.55
N GLU A 151 3.90 2.04 8.75
CA GLU A 151 4.28 1.11 9.83
C GLU A 151 5.76 0.70 9.73
N ALA A 152 6.25 0.40 8.53
CA ALA A 152 7.66 0.08 8.29
C ALA A 152 8.58 1.27 8.63
N ARG A 153 8.18 2.50 8.30
CA ARG A 153 8.93 3.72 8.66
C ARG A 153 8.89 3.99 10.17
N GLU A 154 7.76 3.79 10.83
CA GLU A 154 7.60 3.92 12.28
C GLU A 154 8.46 2.90 13.02
N GLU A 155 8.47 1.65 12.55
CA GLU A 155 9.28 0.58 13.12
C GLU A 155 10.77 0.88 13.00
N ARG A 156 11.22 1.38 11.85
CA ARG A 156 12.61 1.86 11.71
C ARG A 156 12.92 2.98 12.69
N ARG A 157 12.06 4.00 12.77
CA ARG A 157 12.23 5.12 13.71
C ARG A 157 12.24 4.64 15.17
N ARG A 158 11.44 3.63 15.52
CA ARG A 158 11.41 3.04 16.87
C ARG A 158 12.73 2.33 17.19
N ARG A 159 13.26 1.53 16.26
CA ARG A 159 14.56 0.86 16.44
C ARG A 159 15.69 1.86 16.61
N GLU A 160 15.83 2.81 15.69
CA GLU A 160 16.87 3.85 15.75
C GLU A 160 16.81 4.65 17.07
N ARG A 161 15.62 4.99 17.55
CA ARG A 161 15.44 5.64 18.86
C ARG A 161 15.84 4.72 20.02
N GLY A 162 15.49 3.43 19.96
CA GLY A 162 15.87 2.44 20.97
C GLY A 162 17.39 2.26 21.05
N ASP A 163 18.05 2.16 19.90
CA ASP A 163 19.50 2.06 19.78
C ASP A 163 20.17 3.30 20.36
N LEU A 164 19.71 4.51 19.98
CA LEU A 164 20.22 5.78 20.53
C LEU A 164 20.03 5.87 22.05
N CYS A 165 18.88 5.46 22.58
CA CYS A 165 18.64 5.42 24.02
C CYS A 165 19.66 4.49 24.71
N GLY A 166 19.87 3.29 24.15
CA GLY A 166 20.87 2.33 24.63
C GLY A 166 22.30 2.88 24.61
N GLU A 167 22.68 3.60 23.56
CA GLU A 167 23.99 4.26 23.45
C GLU A 167 24.18 5.34 24.51
N VAL A 168 23.19 6.22 24.69
CA VAL A 168 23.23 7.30 25.69
C VAL A 168 23.30 6.72 27.10
N VAL A 169 22.45 5.75 27.43
CA VAL A 169 22.48 5.06 28.72
C VAL A 169 23.83 4.35 28.92
N GLY A 170 24.38 3.72 27.89
CA GLY A 170 25.70 3.10 27.92
C GLY A 170 26.84 4.09 28.18
N LEU A 171 26.79 5.28 27.58
CA LEU A 171 27.75 6.37 27.85
C LEU A 171 27.67 6.85 29.30
N ILE A 172 26.45 7.02 29.81
CA ILE A 172 26.20 7.43 31.20
C ILE A 172 26.76 6.38 32.18
N ARG A 173 26.53 5.09 31.93
CA ARG A 173 27.08 4.00 32.75
C ARG A 173 28.60 3.95 32.72
N ARG A 174 29.23 4.12 31.55
CA ARG A 174 30.70 4.19 31.44
C ARG A 174 31.29 5.37 32.19
N GLU A 175 30.65 6.53 32.10
CA GLU A 175 31.09 7.72 32.82
C GLU A 175 30.92 7.58 34.34
N ALA A 176 29.83 6.93 34.80
CA ALA A 176 29.64 6.58 36.19
C ALA A 176 30.77 5.65 36.70
N GLY A 177 31.08 4.59 35.94
CA GLY A 177 32.18 3.68 36.27
C GLY A 177 33.55 4.37 36.33
N ARG A 178 33.85 5.31 35.41
CA ARG A 178 35.10 6.10 35.43
C ARG A 178 35.24 7.00 36.65
N ARG A 179 34.13 7.45 37.23
CA ARG A 179 34.11 8.30 38.43
C ARG A 179 34.12 7.51 39.74
N GLY A 180 34.42 6.21 39.68
CA GLY A 180 34.53 5.37 40.87
C GLY A 180 33.18 4.90 41.42
N VAL A 181 32.11 4.95 40.61
CA VAL A 181 30.88 4.20 40.91
C VAL A 181 31.11 2.75 40.50
N GLY A 182 31.93 2.05 41.28
CA GLY A 182 32.16 0.63 41.13
C GLY A 182 30.91 -0.16 41.52
N ASP A 183 30.67 -1.27 40.83
CA ASP A 183 29.69 -2.30 41.18
C ASP A 183 30.13 -3.12 42.42
N GLU A 184 30.92 -2.52 43.31
CA GLU A 184 31.47 -3.16 44.50
C GLU A 184 30.58 -2.88 45.71
N MET A 185 29.71 -3.86 46.00
CA MET A 185 29.32 -4.15 47.38
C MET A 185 30.57 -4.56 48.17
N ASP A 186 31.39 -3.60 48.58
CA ASP A 186 32.38 -3.83 49.64
C ASP A 186 31.76 -3.43 50.98
N VAL A 187 31.43 -4.46 51.76
CA VAL A 187 31.07 -4.34 53.18
C VAL A 187 32.34 -4.03 53.95
N ASP A 188 32.71 -2.76 54.04
CA ASP A 188 33.76 -2.32 54.95
C ASP A 188 33.18 -2.04 56.34
N VAL A 189 33.78 -2.64 57.36
CA VAL A 189 33.29 -2.77 58.74
C VAL A 189 33.51 -1.48 59.56
N ASN A 190 33.96 -0.38 58.96
CA ASN A 190 34.13 0.87 59.68
C ASN A 190 33.61 2.09 58.91
N GLY A 191 32.34 2.42 59.17
CA GLY A 191 31.92 3.78 59.51
C GLY A 191 32.47 4.94 58.67
N SER A 192 32.28 4.91 57.35
CA SER A 192 32.15 6.12 56.52
C SER A 192 31.54 5.78 55.17
N LEU A 193 30.22 5.66 55.15
CA LEU A 193 29.41 5.61 53.93
C LEU A 193 28.44 6.78 54.02
N ASN A 194 28.62 7.79 53.19
CA ASN A 194 27.61 8.84 52.98
C ASN A 194 27.74 9.53 51.60
N ASN A 195 28.90 9.48 50.94
CA ASN A 195 29.06 10.11 49.61
C ASN A 195 28.87 9.14 48.41
N GLY A 196 29.14 7.84 48.56
CA GLY A 196 29.05 6.87 47.45
C GLY A 196 27.61 6.53 47.04
N GLU A 197 26.71 6.38 48.02
CA GLU A 197 25.28 6.12 47.79
C GLU A 197 24.62 7.30 47.06
N SER A 198 24.91 8.54 47.47
CA SER A 198 24.36 9.74 46.82
C SER A 198 24.77 9.85 45.34
N ILE A 199 26.01 9.51 45.00
CA ILE A 199 26.49 9.55 43.62
C ILE A 199 25.83 8.45 42.78
N THR A 200 25.70 7.22 43.31
CA THR A 200 25.02 6.12 42.60
C THR A 200 23.54 6.44 42.31
N GLU A 201 22.83 7.04 43.27
CA GLU A 201 21.44 7.48 43.11
C GLU A 201 21.30 8.59 42.08
N GLU A 202 22.25 9.54 42.03
CA GLU A 202 22.25 10.60 41.01
C GLU A 202 22.36 10.04 39.59
N TRP A 203 23.24 9.05 39.38
CA TRP A 203 23.39 8.40 38.07
C TRP A 203 22.20 7.55 37.71
N LYS A 204 21.60 6.83 38.66
CA LYS A 204 20.32 6.12 38.46
C LYS A 204 19.23 7.09 38.03
N ARG A 205 19.08 8.23 38.71
CA ARG A 205 18.11 9.26 38.35
C ARG A 205 18.35 9.83 36.95
N LYS A 206 19.61 10.06 36.55
CA LYS A 206 19.96 10.51 35.19
C LYS A 206 19.59 9.48 34.13
N ILE A 207 19.85 8.19 34.39
CA ILE A 207 19.45 7.10 33.48
C ILE A 207 17.93 7.04 33.36
N GLU A 208 17.22 7.05 34.48
CA GLU A 208 15.75 7.04 34.50
C GLU A 208 15.16 8.25 33.78
N GLU A 209 15.78 9.43 33.93
CA GLU A 209 15.37 10.65 33.24
C GLU A 209 15.55 10.54 31.72
N VAL A 210 16.70 10.03 31.26
CA VAL A 210 16.93 9.78 29.84
C VAL A 210 15.90 8.78 29.30
N GLU A 211 15.76 7.63 29.95
CA GLU A 211 14.77 6.62 29.55
C GLU A 211 13.34 7.18 29.57
N ARG A 212 13.01 8.06 30.52
CA ARG A 212 11.72 8.75 30.59
C ARG A 212 11.52 9.70 29.41
N VAL A 213 12.52 10.49 29.01
CA VAL A 213 12.42 11.38 27.83
C VAL A 213 12.19 10.56 26.56
N PHE A 214 12.94 9.47 26.36
CA PHE A 214 12.73 8.59 25.20
C PHE A 214 11.36 7.90 25.22
N ARG A 215 10.86 7.49 26.40
CA ARG A 215 9.50 6.96 26.57
C ARG A 215 8.41 8.00 26.29
N LEU A 216 8.60 9.25 26.73
CA LEU A 216 7.64 10.34 26.50
C LEU A 216 7.42 10.60 25.01
N VAL A 217 8.47 10.50 24.19
CA VAL A 217 8.35 10.63 22.73
C VAL A 217 7.56 9.46 22.13
N GLU A 218 7.67 8.27 22.69
CA GLU A 218 6.86 7.11 22.27
C GLU A 218 5.39 7.26 22.70
N THR A 219 5.14 7.84 23.88
CA THR A 219 3.79 8.11 24.36
C THR A 219 3.17 9.33 23.72
N GLN A 220 3.91 10.30 23.19
CA GLN A 220 3.33 11.42 22.43
C GLN A 220 2.57 10.97 21.18
N GLY A 221 2.94 9.82 20.58
CA GLY A 221 2.12 9.16 19.56
C GLY A 221 0.91 8.38 20.10
N LYS A 222 0.91 8.07 21.41
CA LYS A 222 -0.13 7.34 22.16
C LYS A 222 -0.83 8.22 23.21
N ASP A 223 -0.68 9.55 23.18
CA ASP A 223 -0.81 10.46 24.34
C ASP A 223 -2.28 10.74 24.75
N GLY A 224 -3.19 9.80 24.49
CA GLY A 224 -4.59 9.91 24.86
C GLY A 224 -5.36 11.03 24.15
N ARG A 225 -4.69 11.90 23.38
CA ARG A 225 -5.36 12.72 22.37
C ARG A 225 -5.94 11.78 21.34
N ARG A 226 -7.26 11.70 21.31
CA ARG A 226 -8.03 10.91 20.34
C ARG A 226 -7.47 11.24 18.96
N ARG A 227 -6.92 10.23 18.30
CA ARG A 227 -6.50 10.34 16.91
C ARG A 227 -7.78 10.53 16.10
N GLU A 228 -8.02 11.74 15.63
CA GLU A 228 -9.24 12.11 14.91
C GLU A 228 -8.90 12.28 13.43
N MET A 229 -9.67 11.59 12.60
CA MET A 229 -9.65 11.81 11.16
C MET A 229 -10.29 13.17 10.87
N PRO A 230 -9.66 14.02 10.04
CA PRO A 230 -10.30 15.25 9.62
C PRO A 230 -11.59 14.97 8.82
N ASP A 231 -12.68 15.66 9.15
CA ASP A 231 -13.99 15.50 8.50
C ASP A 231 -13.92 15.63 6.96
N TRP A 232 -13.00 16.45 6.44
CA TRP A 232 -12.83 16.66 5.01
C TRP A 232 -12.26 15.44 4.27
N ALA A 233 -11.64 14.48 4.97
CA ALA A 233 -11.08 13.27 4.39
C ALA A 233 -12.11 12.11 4.35
N ILE A 234 -13.23 12.25 5.04
CA ILE A 234 -14.23 11.20 5.23
C ILE A 234 -15.34 11.34 4.18
N ASP A 235 -15.71 10.22 3.58
CA ASP A 235 -16.81 10.14 2.62
C ASP A 235 -18.18 10.25 3.34
N GLY A 236 -19.03 11.18 2.91
CA GLY A 236 -20.36 11.38 3.51
C GLY A 236 -21.36 10.25 3.26
N ILE A 237 -21.03 9.26 2.41
CA ILE A 237 -21.88 8.09 2.12
C ILE A 237 -21.37 6.85 2.87
N SER A 238 -20.10 6.49 2.67
CA SER A 238 -19.50 5.29 3.24
C SER A 238 -18.91 5.47 4.62
N PHE A 239 -18.68 6.72 5.06
CA PHE A 239 -18.00 7.09 6.31
C PHE A 239 -16.55 6.56 6.42
N ASN A 240 -15.98 6.09 5.32
CA ASN A 240 -14.57 5.69 5.23
C ASN A 240 -13.73 6.84 4.65
N VAL A 241 -12.41 6.71 4.74
CA VAL A 241 -11.45 7.62 4.09
C VAL A 241 -11.63 7.58 2.57
N MET A 242 -11.77 8.76 1.96
CA MET A 242 -11.82 8.89 0.51
C MET A 242 -10.44 8.59 -0.10
N SER A 243 -10.40 7.72 -1.09
CA SER A 243 -9.20 7.38 -1.88
C SER A 243 -9.25 7.95 -3.28
N ASP A 244 -10.44 8.07 -3.88
CA ASP A 244 -10.65 8.69 -5.19
C ASP A 244 -11.79 9.72 -5.12
N PRO A 245 -11.59 10.86 -4.43
CA PRO A 245 -12.63 11.85 -4.22
C PRO A 245 -13.08 12.49 -5.54
N VAL A 246 -14.39 12.58 -5.72
CA VAL A 246 -15.05 13.29 -6.81
C VAL A 246 -15.98 14.35 -6.25
N MET A 247 -16.01 15.49 -6.92
CA MET A 247 -16.83 16.63 -6.56
C MET A 247 -18.11 16.66 -7.41
N THR A 248 -19.23 16.93 -6.78
CA THR A 248 -20.52 17.21 -7.43
C THR A 248 -20.58 18.67 -7.88
N LYS A 249 -21.59 19.03 -8.69
CA LYS A 249 -21.81 20.42 -9.14
C LYS A 249 -22.08 21.41 -8.00
N THR A 250 -22.49 20.91 -6.82
CA THR A 250 -22.76 21.72 -5.62
C THR A 250 -21.49 21.97 -4.79
N GLY A 251 -20.36 21.37 -5.17
CA GLY A 251 -19.07 21.52 -4.49
C GLY A 251 -18.78 20.45 -3.43
N GLN A 252 -19.75 19.58 -3.12
CA GLN A 252 -19.55 18.49 -2.16
C GLN A 252 -18.67 17.39 -2.77
N SER A 253 -17.75 16.85 -1.97
CA SER A 253 -16.90 15.72 -2.38
C SER A 253 -17.36 14.42 -1.74
N TYR A 254 -17.26 13.34 -2.52
CA TYR A 254 -17.59 11.97 -2.12
C TYR A 254 -16.54 11.01 -2.68
N GLU A 255 -16.45 9.81 -2.11
CA GLU A 255 -15.71 8.71 -2.73
C GLU A 255 -16.39 8.30 -4.05
N ARG A 256 -15.61 8.16 -5.14
CA ARG A 256 -16.14 7.84 -6.48
C ARG A 256 -17.04 6.60 -6.45
N THR A 257 -16.60 5.53 -5.82
CA THR A 257 -17.36 4.27 -5.82
C THR A 257 -18.69 4.43 -5.08
N SER A 258 -18.69 5.16 -3.96
CA SER A 258 -19.89 5.39 -3.15
C SER A 258 -20.94 6.22 -3.89
N ILE A 259 -20.53 7.35 -4.48
CA ILE A 259 -21.48 8.23 -5.18
C ILE A 259 -22.00 7.58 -6.46
N LEU A 260 -21.18 6.82 -7.19
CA LEU A 260 -21.65 6.11 -8.37
C LEU A 260 -22.68 5.03 -8.00
N GLN A 261 -22.47 4.29 -6.91
CA GLN A 261 -23.44 3.32 -6.41
C GLN A 261 -24.75 3.98 -5.96
N HIS A 262 -24.67 5.15 -5.34
CA HIS A 262 -25.86 5.95 -5.00
C HIS A 262 -26.63 6.39 -6.26
N LEU A 263 -25.91 6.90 -7.27
CA LEU A 263 -26.50 7.36 -8.53
C LEU A 263 -27.13 6.22 -9.37
N GLU A 264 -26.72 4.97 -9.17
CA GLU A 264 -27.43 3.81 -9.75
C GLU A 264 -28.85 3.64 -9.16
N ARG A 265 -29.09 4.12 -7.93
CA ARG A 265 -30.37 4.00 -7.22
C ARG A 265 -31.21 5.28 -7.29
N SER A 266 -30.57 6.44 -7.22
CA SER A 266 -31.23 7.76 -7.24
C SER A 266 -30.39 8.79 -7.99
N ASN A 267 -30.95 9.44 -9.01
CA ASN A 267 -30.29 10.48 -9.80
C ASN A 267 -30.28 11.86 -9.09
N THR A 268 -29.99 11.88 -7.80
CA THR A 268 -30.00 13.09 -6.96
C THR A 268 -28.76 13.15 -6.09
N ASP A 269 -28.26 14.35 -5.81
CA ASP A 269 -27.21 14.58 -4.82
C ASP A 269 -27.65 14.04 -3.43
N PRO A 270 -26.83 13.24 -2.73
CA PRO A 270 -27.20 12.67 -1.42
C PRO A 270 -27.53 13.72 -0.36
N LEU A 271 -26.88 14.88 -0.40
CA LEU A 271 -27.03 15.93 0.60
C LEU A 271 -28.10 16.94 0.17
N THR A 272 -27.98 17.52 -1.03
CA THR A 272 -28.85 18.63 -1.48
C THR A 272 -30.14 18.16 -2.13
N ARG A 273 -30.23 16.88 -2.53
CA ARG A 273 -31.33 16.27 -3.29
C ARG A 273 -31.55 16.88 -4.68
N GLU A 274 -30.64 17.73 -5.15
CA GLU A 274 -30.70 18.28 -6.51
C GLU A 274 -30.44 17.18 -7.55
N PRO A 275 -31.00 17.28 -8.77
CA PRO A 275 -30.71 16.32 -9.84
C PRO A 275 -29.21 16.24 -10.13
N LEU A 276 -28.64 15.05 -10.06
CA LEU A 276 -27.21 14.81 -10.26
C LEU A 276 -27.01 13.61 -11.18
N LEU A 277 -26.22 13.77 -12.23
CA LEU A 277 -25.87 12.70 -13.14
C LEU A 277 -24.40 12.29 -12.96
N PRO A 278 -24.01 11.04 -13.25
CA PRO A 278 -22.61 10.62 -13.20
C PRO A 278 -21.67 11.47 -14.08
N SER A 279 -22.21 12.06 -15.15
CA SER A 279 -21.49 13.00 -16.04
C SER A 279 -21.12 14.32 -15.39
N ASP A 280 -21.78 14.69 -14.29
CA ASP A 280 -21.57 15.95 -13.59
C ASP A 280 -20.41 15.87 -12.60
N LEU A 281 -19.98 14.64 -12.24
CA LEU A 281 -18.89 14.41 -11.31
C LEU A 281 -17.55 14.86 -11.92
N ARG A 282 -16.74 15.53 -11.11
CA ARG A 282 -15.39 15.97 -11.48
C ARG A 282 -14.36 15.41 -10.49
N PRO A 283 -13.24 14.84 -10.94
CA PRO A 283 -12.18 14.39 -10.02
C PRO A 283 -11.68 15.56 -9.15
N ASN A 284 -11.65 15.38 -7.84
CA ASN A 284 -11.10 16.37 -6.91
C ASN A 284 -9.64 16.05 -6.60
N LEU A 285 -8.75 16.41 -7.53
CA LEU A 285 -7.32 16.10 -7.42
C LEU A 285 -6.65 16.78 -6.21
N GLY A 286 -7.08 18.01 -5.89
CA GLY A 286 -6.55 18.75 -4.74
C GLY A 286 -6.88 18.07 -3.42
N LEU A 287 -8.14 17.68 -3.23
CA LEU A 287 -8.56 16.92 -2.05
C LEU A 287 -7.85 15.57 -1.98
N ARG A 288 -7.71 14.87 -3.11
CA ARG A 288 -6.96 13.61 -3.14
C ARG A 288 -5.54 13.80 -2.65
N HIS A 289 -4.78 14.74 -3.20
CA HIS A 289 -3.40 14.97 -2.77
C HIS A 289 -3.31 15.35 -1.29
N ALA A 290 -4.26 16.14 -0.77
CA ALA A 290 -4.32 16.49 0.64
C ALA A 290 -4.57 15.26 1.54
N ILE A 291 -5.47 14.36 1.15
CA ILE A 291 -5.70 13.10 1.87
C ILE A 291 -4.44 12.22 1.81
N GLU A 292 -3.82 12.11 0.62
CA GLU A 292 -2.62 11.31 0.42
C GLU A 292 -1.44 11.78 1.30
N GLU A 293 -1.18 13.09 1.33
CA GLU A 293 -0.17 13.70 2.20
C GLU A 293 -0.49 13.44 3.68
N PHE A 294 -1.75 13.62 4.08
CA PHE A 294 -2.18 13.32 5.45
C PHE A 294 -1.94 11.86 5.82
N LEU A 295 -2.28 10.90 4.95
CA LEU A 295 -2.08 9.47 5.18
C LEU A 295 -0.58 9.08 5.19
N ASP A 296 0.26 9.78 4.44
CA ASP A 296 1.71 9.53 4.43
C ASP A 296 2.36 9.94 5.77
N GLU A 297 1.80 10.92 6.47
CA GLU A 297 2.19 11.27 7.84
C GLU A 297 1.45 10.46 8.91
N ASN A 298 0.22 10.06 8.62
CA ASN A 298 -0.74 9.46 9.56
C ASN A 298 -1.25 8.11 9.05
N GLY A 299 -0.37 7.14 8.79
CA GLY A 299 -0.78 5.84 8.21
C GLY A 299 -1.75 5.04 9.07
N TRP A 300 -1.87 5.34 10.36
CA TRP A 300 -2.90 4.80 11.26
C TRP A 300 -4.33 5.16 10.84
N ALA A 301 -4.49 6.25 10.08
CA ALA A 301 -5.78 6.81 9.72
C ALA A 301 -6.50 6.00 8.63
N VAL A 302 -5.79 5.09 7.94
CA VAL A 302 -6.37 4.21 6.92
C VAL A 302 -7.53 3.35 7.44
N GLU A 303 -7.54 3.00 8.73
CA GLU A 303 -8.55 2.13 9.36
C GLU A 303 -9.52 2.90 10.28
N TRP A 304 -9.69 4.21 10.05
CA TRP A 304 -10.61 5.03 10.83
C TRP A 304 -12.08 4.62 10.65
#